data_AF-A0A9D8U015-F1
#
_entry.id   AF-A0A9D8U015-F1
#
_cell.length_a   1.000
_cell.length_b   1.000
_cell.length_c   1.000
_cell.angle_alpha   90.00
_cell.angle_beta   90.00
_cell.angle_gamma   90.00
#
_symmetry.space_group_name_H-M   'P 1'
#
loop_
_entity.id
_entity.type
_entity.pdbx_description
1 polymer ?
#
loop_
_entity_poly.entity_id
_entity_poly.type
_entity_poly.pdbx_seq_one_letter_code
_entity_poly.pdbx_strand_id
1 'polypeptide(L)'
;MLIFGYHVAKTGGTTVMHHIIDHLGEDAYFGYGNHTSVERFFNQQPFWEELSPEQREPVRFVYGHHVKERALACAGTNDVALFSVIREPFSHFVSQFKYRSSMLLNEGRRLTAREFLEKRPKNAVSSQFFKAFPGLKADRDQPFGEEAVFEIMRQFRFLCLTEKLTDQSKEIGDALGIPPISGRYRVSQNTVDLEGIKPEDVYERSPVDFRLYEEVAKRAAGEKSALDYDDALFRERLKGIKKSISRKEAIEDAYNNFALFLRSNGKTASAKLHIALSGKTAPKFDPILNTQDRAHDHDTAFAVARTEFEMGNVYMRHHRPKLARACFEKAISLWPDHLQARIGLGNCLIRLQEYEKAKDVVEYIIEKIDPKNEQALHLMDQFSKGSDKQTAAGA
;
A
#
# COMPACT_ATOMS: atom_id res chain seq x y z
N MET A 1 5.46 -12.59 -20.38
CA MET A 1 4.38 -12.79 -19.39
C MET A 1 4.36 -11.69 -18.34
N LEU A 2 3.22 -11.04 -18.16
CA LEU A 2 2.98 -10.05 -17.10
C LEU A 2 2.26 -10.72 -15.93
N ILE A 3 2.78 -10.61 -14.72
CA ILE A 3 2.16 -11.21 -13.53
C ILE A 3 1.44 -10.14 -12.71
N PHE A 4 0.18 -10.40 -12.37
CA PHE A 4 -0.59 -9.58 -11.44
C PHE A 4 -0.73 -10.32 -10.12
N GLY A 5 -0.13 -9.77 -9.08
CA GLY A 5 -0.18 -10.35 -7.75
C GLY A 5 -1.11 -9.61 -6.80
N TYR A 6 -2.12 -10.32 -6.31
CA TYR A 6 -3.00 -9.81 -5.26
C TYR A 6 -2.35 -10.06 -3.89
N HIS A 7 -1.98 -8.99 -3.19
CA HIS A 7 -1.36 -9.09 -1.87
C HIS A 7 -2.41 -9.12 -0.76
N VAL A 8 -2.54 -10.26 -0.10
CA VAL A 8 -3.27 -10.36 1.18
C VAL A 8 -2.39 -9.81 2.28
N ALA A 9 -2.88 -8.87 3.09
CA ALA A 9 -2.08 -8.30 4.16
C ALA A 9 -1.53 -9.38 5.12
N LYS A 10 -0.25 -9.22 5.50
CA LYS A 10 0.48 -10.10 6.43
C LYS A 10 0.82 -11.50 5.88
N THR A 11 0.94 -11.66 4.56
CA THR A 11 1.37 -12.91 3.91
C THR A 11 2.76 -12.84 3.26
N GLY A 12 3.60 -11.89 3.69
CA GLY A 12 4.99 -11.78 3.21
C GLY A 12 5.20 -10.90 1.98
N GLY A 13 4.24 -10.04 1.63
CA GLY A 13 4.34 -9.20 0.42
C GLY A 13 5.56 -8.29 0.36
N THR A 14 6.10 -7.83 1.49
CA THR A 14 7.37 -7.09 1.52
C THR A 14 8.54 -7.95 1.02
N THR A 15 8.59 -9.23 1.40
CA THR A 15 9.63 -10.15 0.90
C THR A 15 9.50 -10.37 -0.59
N VAL A 16 8.27 -10.57 -1.10
CA VAL A 16 8.03 -10.71 -2.54
C VAL A 16 8.44 -9.44 -3.29
N MET A 17 8.00 -8.27 -2.83
CA MET A 17 8.32 -6.98 -3.44
C MET A 17 9.83 -6.76 -3.56
N HIS A 18 10.58 -6.89 -2.47
CA HIS A 18 12.04 -6.70 -2.50
C HIS A 18 12.71 -7.72 -3.41
N HIS A 19 12.34 -9.00 -3.31
CA HIS A 19 12.92 -10.03 -4.18
C HIS A 19 12.73 -9.72 -5.67
N ILE A 20 11.53 -9.26 -6.05
CA ILE A 20 11.24 -8.89 -7.44
C ILE A 20 12.06 -7.66 -7.86
N ILE A 21 12.09 -6.60 -7.03
CA ILE A 21 12.83 -5.37 -7.34
C ILE A 21 14.33 -5.64 -7.43
N ASP A 22 14.88 -6.42 -6.50
CA ASP A 22 16.32 -6.69 -6.42
C ASP A 22 16.84 -7.49 -7.63
N HIS A 23 15.99 -8.32 -8.25
CA HIS A 23 16.40 -9.19 -9.36
C HIS A 23 15.92 -8.73 -10.75
N LEU A 24 14.78 -8.03 -10.84
CA LEU A 24 14.25 -7.52 -12.12
C LEU A 24 14.47 -6.02 -12.32
N GLY A 25 14.82 -5.29 -11.26
CA GLY A 25 14.91 -3.83 -11.26
C GLY A 25 13.57 -3.14 -10.98
N GLU A 26 13.64 -1.86 -10.63
CA GLU A 26 12.47 -1.04 -10.27
C GLU A 26 11.49 -0.88 -11.45
N ASP A 27 11.99 -0.74 -12.68
CA ASP A 27 11.17 -0.54 -13.88
C ASP A 27 10.29 -1.76 -14.22
N ALA A 28 10.72 -2.96 -13.81
CA ALA A 28 9.98 -4.19 -14.01
C ALA A 28 8.88 -4.43 -12.96
N TYR A 29 8.87 -3.64 -11.88
CA TYR A 29 7.92 -3.74 -10.79
C TYR A 29 6.94 -2.56 -10.79
N PHE A 30 5.65 -2.85 -10.70
CA PHE A 30 4.62 -1.83 -10.51
C PHE A 30 3.87 -2.05 -9.20
N GLY A 31 4.12 -1.20 -8.21
CA GLY A 31 3.33 -1.15 -6.99
C GLY A 31 1.89 -0.73 -7.29
N TYR A 32 0.91 -1.50 -6.84
CA TYR A 32 -0.50 -1.24 -7.08
C TYR A 32 -1.28 -1.10 -5.76
N GLY A 33 -1.50 0.15 -5.37
CA GLY A 33 -2.29 0.47 -4.18
C GLY A 33 -2.20 1.94 -3.80
N ASN A 34 -2.89 2.30 -2.72
CA ASN A 34 -3.09 3.70 -2.33
C ASN A 34 -1.78 4.47 -2.12
N HIS A 35 -0.75 3.85 -1.53
CA HIS A 35 0.55 4.49 -1.36
C HIS A 35 1.17 4.88 -2.71
N THR A 36 1.22 3.94 -3.66
CA THR A 36 1.73 4.21 -5.00
C THR A 36 0.86 5.22 -5.75
N SER A 37 -0.47 5.19 -5.57
CA SER A 37 -1.36 6.21 -6.14
C SER A 37 -1.06 7.60 -5.58
N VAL A 38 -0.83 7.75 -4.28
CA VAL A 38 -0.43 9.03 -3.67
C VAL A 38 0.89 9.52 -4.27
N GLU A 39 1.91 8.67 -4.27
CA GLU A 39 3.23 9.00 -4.78
C GLU A 39 3.18 9.44 -6.24
N ARG A 40 2.57 8.63 -7.11
CA ARG A 40 2.45 8.92 -8.54
C ARG A 40 1.63 10.19 -8.78
N PHE A 41 0.52 10.37 -8.07
CA PHE A 41 -0.31 11.57 -8.21
C PHE A 41 0.49 12.85 -7.89
N PHE A 42 1.16 12.92 -6.74
CA PHE A 42 1.92 14.11 -6.35
C PHE A 42 3.23 14.30 -7.13
N ASN A 43 3.71 13.26 -7.82
CA ASN A 43 4.84 13.33 -8.76
C ASN A 43 4.39 13.51 -10.22
N GLN A 44 3.11 13.74 -10.47
CA GLN A 44 2.52 13.89 -11.82
C GLN A 44 2.77 12.69 -12.75
N GLN A 45 2.87 11.49 -12.19
CA GLN A 45 2.99 10.24 -12.91
C GLN A 45 1.61 9.58 -13.11
N PRO A 46 1.37 8.91 -14.25
CA PRO A 46 0.10 8.24 -14.56
C PRO A 46 -0.16 7.04 -13.65
N PHE A 47 -1.43 6.74 -13.35
CA PHE A 47 -1.81 5.47 -12.74
C PHE A 47 -1.66 4.31 -13.74
N TRP A 48 -1.78 3.07 -13.25
CA TRP A 48 -1.64 1.85 -14.07
C TRP A 48 -2.55 1.87 -15.31
N GLU A 49 -3.80 2.28 -15.13
CA GLU A 49 -4.84 2.37 -16.16
C GLU A 49 -4.49 3.40 -17.24
N GLU A 50 -3.62 4.36 -16.92
CA GLU A 50 -3.23 5.46 -17.79
C GLU A 50 -1.93 5.21 -18.56
N LEU A 51 -1.10 4.26 -18.15
CA LEU A 51 0.19 3.99 -18.79
C LEU A 51 0.07 3.76 -20.30
N SER A 52 0.96 4.34 -21.10
CA SER A 52 1.06 3.99 -22.52
C SER A 52 1.56 2.54 -22.70
N PRO A 53 1.44 1.94 -23.89
CA PRO A 53 2.06 0.64 -24.17
C PRO A 53 3.56 0.63 -23.85
N GLU A 54 4.28 1.70 -24.20
CA GLU A 54 5.72 1.86 -23.98
C GLU A 54 6.05 1.90 -22.48
N GLN A 55 5.23 2.58 -21.69
CA GLN A 55 5.38 2.63 -20.22
C GLN A 55 5.04 1.30 -19.53
N ARG A 56 4.28 0.40 -20.18
CA ARG A 56 3.97 -0.94 -19.65
C ARG A 56 4.96 -2.00 -20.07
N GLU A 57 5.64 -1.81 -21.20
CA GLU A 57 6.56 -2.78 -21.80
C GLU A 57 7.59 -3.35 -20.80
N PRO A 58 8.30 -2.53 -19.99
CA PRO A 58 9.28 -3.08 -19.05
C PRO A 58 8.64 -3.80 -17.86
N VAL A 59 7.37 -3.51 -17.56
CA VAL A 59 6.70 -4.04 -16.37
C VAL A 59 6.46 -5.53 -16.54
N ARG A 60 7.02 -6.32 -15.62
CA ARG A 60 6.86 -7.77 -15.55
C ARG A 60 5.98 -8.20 -14.38
N PHE A 61 5.86 -7.38 -13.34
CA PHE A 61 5.18 -7.74 -12.09
C PHE A 61 4.38 -6.56 -11.50
N VAL A 62 3.06 -6.66 -11.45
CA VAL A 62 2.16 -5.69 -10.83
C VAL A 62 1.69 -6.25 -9.49
N TYR A 63 1.96 -5.57 -8.37
CA TYR A 63 1.72 -6.16 -7.05
C TYR A 63 1.15 -5.18 -6.03
N GLY A 64 0.16 -5.63 -5.26
CA GLY A 64 -0.31 -4.90 -4.10
C GLY A 64 -1.72 -5.27 -3.64
N HIS A 65 -2.19 -4.58 -2.60
CA HIS A 65 -3.46 -4.88 -1.92
C HIS A 65 -4.71 -4.61 -2.76
N HIS A 66 -4.57 -3.83 -3.81
CA HIS A 66 -5.69 -3.35 -4.62
C HIS A 66 -5.65 -3.87 -6.06
N VAL A 67 -4.76 -4.81 -6.38
CA VAL A 67 -4.74 -5.48 -7.68
C VAL A 67 -6.06 -6.26 -7.84
N LYS A 68 -7.00 -5.68 -8.57
CA LYS A 68 -8.32 -6.23 -8.84
C LYS A 68 -8.49 -6.49 -10.34
N GLU A 69 -9.62 -7.04 -10.75
CA GLU A 69 -9.90 -7.33 -12.16
C GLU A 69 -9.70 -6.14 -13.11
N ARG A 70 -9.91 -4.90 -12.63
CA ARG A 70 -9.66 -3.68 -13.41
C ARG A 70 -8.20 -3.54 -13.84
N ALA A 71 -7.26 -3.90 -12.98
CA ALA A 71 -5.84 -3.88 -13.34
C ALA A 71 -5.58 -4.85 -14.51
N LEU A 72 -6.26 -6.00 -14.52
CA LEU A 72 -6.22 -6.98 -15.62
C LEU A 72 -6.86 -6.45 -16.91
N ALA A 73 -7.97 -5.72 -16.80
CA ALA A 73 -8.62 -5.09 -17.95
C ALA A 73 -7.65 -4.16 -18.70
N CYS A 74 -6.77 -3.47 -17.96
CA CYS A 74 -5.75 -2.58 -18.50
C CYS A 74 -4.36 -3.23 -18.73
N ALA A 75 -4.27 -4.56 -18.77
CA ALA A 75 -2.98 -5.26 -18.89
C ALA A 75 -2.21 -4.98 -20.19
N GLY A 76 -2.89 -4.56 -21.27
CA GLY A 76 -2.26 -4.33 -22.58
C GLY A 76 -1.80 -5.59 -23.33
N THR A 77 -1.72 -6.74 -22.65
CA THR A 77 -1.35 -8.05 -23.22
C THR A 77 -2.27 -9.17 -22.71
N ASN A 78 -2.44 -10.24 -23.48
CA ASN A 78 -3.13 -11.47 -23.04
C ASN A 78 -2.20 -12.49 -22.37
N ASP A 79 -0.89 -12.29 -22.46
CA ASP A 79 0.10 -13.12 -21.77
C ASP A 79 0.23 -12.66 -20.31
N VAL A 80 -0.80 -13.02 -19.53
CA VAL A 80 -0.99 -12.61 -18.14
C VAL A 80 -1.07 -13.83 -17.24
N ALA A 81 -0.55 -13.74 -16.02
CA ALA A 81 -0.79 -14.72 -14.97
C ALA A 81 -1.16 -14.04 -13.64
N LEU A 82 -1.94 -14.75 -12.82
CA LEU A 82 -2.31 -14.32 -11.48
C LEU A 82 -1.42 -14.96 -10.42
N PHE A 83 -1.03 -14.16 -9.43
CA PHE A 83 -0.22 -14.56 -8.29
C PHE A 83 -0.88 -14.19 -6.97
N SER A 84 -0.77 -15.03 -5.95
CA SER A 84 -1.01 -14.61 -4.58
C SER A 84 -0.26 -15.46 -3.57
N VAL A 85 -0.03 -14.88 -2.40
CA VAL A 85 0.48 -15.59 -1.23
C VAL A 85 -0.61 -15.58 -0.18
N ILE A 86 -1.02 -16.77 0.25
CA ILE A 86 -1.88 -16.96 1.41
C ILE A 86 -1.06 -17.44 2.60
N ARG A 87 -1.68 -17.46 3.77
CA ARG A 87 -1.05 -17.88 5.02
C ARG A 87 -2.01 -18.81 5.74
N GLU A 88 -1.45 -19.75 6.49
CA GLU A 88 -2.21 -20.56 7.43
C GLU A 88 -3.14 -19.65 8.29
N PRO A 89 -4.46 -19.90 8.37
CA PRO A 89 -5.43 -18.97 8.97
C PRO A 89 -5.14 -18.54 10.41
N PHE A 90 -4.64 -19.43 11.26
CA PHE A 90 -4.25 -19.13 12.63
C PHE A 90 -2.98 -18.27 12.68
N SER A 91 -1.96 -18.60 11.89
CA SER A 91 -0.74 -17.81 11.72
C SER A 91 -1.04 -16.42 11.13
N HIS A 92 -2.07 -16.31 10.29
CA HIS A 92 -2.59 -15.05 9.76
C HIS A 92 -3.28 -14.25 10.86
N PHE A 93 -4.16 -14.89 11.64
CA PHE A 93 -4.80 -14.29 12.82
C PHE A 93 -3.77 -13.71 13.79
N VAL A 94 -2.78 -14.50 14.19
CA VAL A 94 -1.71 -14.08 15.10
C VAL A 94 -0.97 -12.87 14.52
N SER A 95 -0.63 -12.89 13.23
CA SER A 95 0.07 -11.76 12.62
C SER A 95 -0.76 -10.48 12.53
N GLN A 96 -2.07 -10.58 12.30
CA GLN A 96 -2.96 -9.43 12.29
C GLN A 96 -3.15 -8.88 13.71
N PHE A 97 -3.32 -9.77 14.70
CA PHE A 97 -3.46 -9.41 16.09
C PHE A 97 -2.22 -8.67 16.60
N LYS A 98 -1.01 -9.21 16.36
CA LYS A 98 0.27 -8.56 16.69
C LYS A 98 0.33 -7.13 16.18
N TYR A 99 0.01 -6.94 14.90
CA TYR A 99 0.03 -5.64 14.27
C TYR A 99 -0.99 -4.68 14.90
N ARG A 100 -2.23 -5.13 15.07
CA ARG A 100 -3.30 -4.27 15.61
C ARG A 100 -3.07 -3.92 17.08
N SER A 101 -2.61 -4.88 17.88
CA SER A 101 -2.25 -4.68 19.28
C SER A 101 -1.11 -3.67 19.41
N SER A 102 -0.05 -3.80 18.60
CA SER A 102 1.06 -2.83 18.58
C SER A 102 0.59 -1.41 18.23
N MET A 103 -0.31 -1.24 17.26
CA MET A 103 -0.82 0.09 16.92
C MET A 103 -1.66 0.68 18.06
N LEU A 104 -2.53 -0.11 18.67
CA LEU A 104 -3.40 0.36 19.76
C LEU A 104 -2.61 0.67 21.03
N LEU A 105 -1.54 -0.08 21.31
CA LEU A 105 -0.64 0.20 22.43
C LEU A 105 0.02 1.58 22.28
N ASN A 106 0.39 1.97 21.06
CA ASN A 106 0.90 3.31 20.78
C ASN A 106 -0.15 4.41 21.00
N GLU A 107 -1.44 4.07 20.97
CA GLU A 107 -2.57 4.95 21.30
C GLU A 107 -2.96 4.86 22.79
N GLY A 108 -2.19 4.15 23.63
CA GLY A 108 -2.52 3.92 25.05
C GLY A 108 -3.69 2.95 25.27
N ARG A 109 -4.11 2.21 24.24
CA ARG A 109 -5.25 1.29 24.25
C ARG A 109 -4.76 -0.16 24.25
N ARG A 110 -5.54 -1.06 24.84
CA ARG A 110 -5.29 -2.50 24.80
C ARG A 110 -6.38 -3.21 24.01
N LEU A 111 -6.01 -4.35 23.41
CA LEU A 111 -6.89 -5.22 22.65
C LEU A 111 -6.56 -6.66 23.05
N THR A 112 -7.56 -7.39 23.53
CA THR A 112 -7.39 -8.81 23.89
C THR A 112 -7.47 -9.69 22.65
N ALA A 113 -6.87 -10.89 22.72
CA ALA A 113 -6.90 -11.82 21.60
C ALA A 113 -8.34 -12.29 21.32
N ARG A 114 -9.14 -12.48 22.38
CA ARG A 114 -10.55 -12.90 22.28
C ARG A 114 -11.44 -11.82 21.66
N GLU A 115 -11.31 -10.57 22.09
CA GLU A 115 -12.03 -9.45 21.46
C GLU A 115 -11.67 -9.31 19.98
N PHE A 116 -10.39 -9.51 19.63
CA PHE A 116 -9.95 -9.43 18.25
C PHE A 116 -10.55 -10.56 17.40
N LEU A 117 -10.58 -11.80 17.93
CA LEU A 117 -11.19 -12.94 17.24
C LEU A 117 -12.69 -12.70 16.99
N GLU A 118 -13.43 -12.22 17.98
CA GLU A 118 -14.87 -11.95 17.90
C GLU A 118 -15.21 -10.82 16.90
N LYS A 119 -14.37 -9.78 16.83
CA LYS A 119 -14.58 -8.64 15.91
C LYS A 119 -14.07 -8.89 14.49
N ARG A 120 -13.17 -9.86 14.29
CA ARG A 120 -12.62 -10.18 12.97
C ARG A 120 -13.75 -10.62 12.03
N PRO A 121 -13.81 -10.18 10.78
CA PRO A 121 -14.75 -10.73 9.80
C PRO A 121 -14.52 -12.23 9.60
N LYS A 122 -15.60 -13.01 9.44
CA LYS A 122 -15.49 -14.43 9.06
C LYS A 122 -14.98 -14.54 7.62
N ASN A 123 -14.18 -15.57 7.34
CA ASN A 123 -13.62 -15.84 5.99
C ASN A 123 -12.97 -14.60 5.36
N ALA A 124 -12.16 -13.89 6.14
CA ALA A 124 -11.63 -12.58 5.76
C ALA A 124 -10.71 -12.65 4.52
N VAL A 125 -9.98 -13.74 4.33
CA VAL A 125 -9.08 -13.92 3.18
C VAL A 125 -9.89 -14.25 1.93
N SER A 126 -10.76 -15.25 2.01
CA SER A 126 -11.61 -15.68 0.89
C SER A 126 -12.54 -14.56 0.42
N SER A 127 -13.09 -13.80 1.36
CA SER A 127 -13.95 -12.64 1.06
C SER A 127 -13.22 -11.54 0.29
N GLN A 128 -11.90 -11.41 0.47
CA GLN A 128 -11.10 -10.43 -0.26
C GLN A 128 -10.96 -10.82 -1.73
N PHE A 129 -10.58 -12.07 -2.04
CA PHE A 129 -10.53 -12.57 -3.41
C PHE A 129 -11.88 -12.50 -4.10
N PHE A 130 -12.93 -12.94 -3.41
CA PHE A 130 -14.30 -12.93 -3.91
C PHE A 130 -14.79 -11.53 -4.34
N LYS A 131 -14.39 -10.48 -3.60
CA LYS A 131 -14.72 -9.08 -3.92
C LYS A 131 -13.76 -8.46 -4.93
N ALA A 132 -12.51 -8.93 -4.99
CA ALA A 132 -11.49 -8.36 -5.87
C ALA A 132 -11.66 -8.78 -7.34
N PHE A 133 -12.28 -9.93 -7.59
CA PHE A 133 -12.34 -10.56 -8.91
C PHE A 133 -13.74 -11.06 -9.30
N PRO A 134 -14.77 -10.19 -9.36
CA PRO A 134 -16.12 -10.62 -9.70
C PRO A 134 -16.25 -11.25 -11.10
N GLY A 135 -15.46 -10.85 -12.08
CA GLY A 135 -15.42 -11.38 -13.43
C GLY A 135 -14.67 -12.70 -13.58
N LEU A 136 -14.03 -13.20 -12.51
CA LEU A 136 -13.47 -14.56 -12.47
C LEU A 136 -14.48 -15.58 -11.93
N LYS A 137 -15.68 -15.16 -11.53
CA LYS A 137 -16.76 -16.04 -11.08
C LYS A 137 -17.54 -16.62 -12.26
N ALA A 138 -18.26 -17.72 -12.04
CA ALA A 138 -19.28 -18.21 -12.97
C ALA A 138 -20.33 -17.15 -13.28
N ASP A 139 -20.90 -16.59 -12.21
CA ASP A 139 -21.80 -15.45 -12.24
C ASP A 139 -21.25 -14.33 -11.34
N ARG A 140 -21.22 -13.10 -11.86
CA ARG A 140 -20.71 -11.92 -11.14
C ARG A 140 -21.48 -11.69 -9.84
N ASP A 141 -22.77 -11.99 -9.85
CA ASP A 141 -23.72 -11.73 -8.77
C ASP A 141 -23.96 -12.95 -7.86
N GLN A 142 -23.30 -14.09 -8.12
CA GLN A 142 -23.42 -15.27 -7.25
C GLN A 142 -23.03 -14.91 -5.82
N PRO A 143 -23.69 -15.50 -4.80
CA PRO A 143 -23.39 -15.24 -3.40
C PRO A 143 -22.02 -15.79 -2.99
N PHE A 144 -21.51 -15.31 -1.86
CA PHE A 144 -20.26 -15.81 -1.29
C PHE A 144 -20.41 -17.28 -0.85
N GLY A 145 -19.47 -18.13 -1.23
CA GLY A 145 -19.41 -19.54 -0.86
C GLY A 145 -18.08 -20.19 -1.25
N GLU A 146 -17.82 -21.41 -0.75
CA GLU A 146 -16.57 -22.15 -1.02
C GLU A 146 -16.36 -22.39 -2.52
N GLU A 147 -17.37 -22.88 -3.24
CA GLU A 147 -17.29 -23.15 -4.68
C GLU A 147 -16.95 -21.90 -5.48
N ALA A 148 -17.60 -20.78 -5.17
CA ALA A 148 -17.37 -19.49 -5.82
C ALA A 148 -15.93 -18.98 -5.58
N VAL A 149 -15.41 -19.18 -4.36
CA VAL A 149 -14.01 -18.84 -4.05
C VAL A 149 -13.07 -19.78 -4.79
N PHE A 150 -13.33 -21.07 -4.82
CA PHE A 150 -12.46 -22.05 -5.47
C PHE A 150 -12.39 -21.87 -6.98
N GLU A 151 -13.49 -21.48 -7.63
CA GLU A 151 -13.47 -21.11 -9.05
C GLU A 151 -12.54 -19.92 -9.32
N ILE A 152 -12.60 -18.87 -8.49
CA ILE A 152 -11.68 -17.73 -8.60
C ILE A 152 -10.24 -18.21 -8.41
N MET A 153 -10.00 -19.03 -7.37
CA MET A 153 -8.65 -19.42 -6.98
C MET A 153 -7.99 -20.39 -7.97
N ARG A 154 -8.75 -21.25 -8.68
CA ARG A 154 -8.24 -22.09 -9.79
C ARG A 154 -7.64 -21.29 -10.94
N GLN A 155 -7.94 -20.01 -11.04
CA GLN A 155 -7.40 -19.12 -12.09
C GLN A 155 -6.10 -18.43 -11.67
N PHE A 156 -5.64 -18.65 -10.43
CA PHE A 156 -4.33 -18.21 -9.97
C PHE A 156 -3.27 -19.25 -10.35
N ARG A 157 -2.47 -18.91 -11.37
CA ARG A 157 -1.35 -19.75 -11.80
C ARG A 157 -0.35 -19.95 -10.68
N PHE A 158 -0.07 -18.92 -9.89
CA PHE A 158 0.91 -19.01 -8.81
C PHE A 158 0.23 -18.77 -7.46
N LEU A 159 0.00 -19.85 -6.71
CA LEU A 159 -0.52 -19.79 -5.34
C LEU A 159 0.52 -20.33 -4.36
N CYS A 160 1.04 -19.44 -3.53
CA CYS A 160 2.06 -19.80 -2.54
C CYS A 160 1.51 -19.70 -1.11
N LEU A 161 2.06 -20.53 -0.23
CA LEU A 161 1.92 -20.39 1.22
C LEU A 161 3.08 -19.55 1.76
N THR A 162 2.78 -18.66 2.70
CA THR A 162 3.81 -17.85 3.37
C THR A 162 4.88 -18.73 4.02
N GLU A 163 4.47 -19.89 4.53
CA GLU A 163 5.29 -20.87 5.23
C GLU A 163 6.24 -21.62 4.29
N LYS A 164 5.85 -21.81 3.02
CA LYS A 164 6.59 -22.54 1.98
C LYS A 164 7.03 -21.64 0.83
N LEU A 165 7.05 -20.32 1.04
CA LEU A 165 7.28 -19.35 -0.03
C LEU A 165 8.60 -19.58 -0.76
N THR A 166 9.67 -19.92 -0.03
CA THR A 166 10.97 -20.25 -0.64
C THR A 166 10.85 -21.43 -1.61
N ASP A 167 10.26 -22.54 -1.17
CA ASP A 167 10.14 -23.75 -1.99
C ASP A 167 9.22 -23.53 -3.21
N GLN A 168 8.09 -22.85 -3.01
CA GLN A 168 7.09 -22.63 -4.05
C GLN A 168 7.43 -21.48 -5.00
N SER A 169 8.32 -20.58 -4.61
CA SER A 169 8.71 -19.43 -5.44
C SER A 169 9.55 -19.82 -6.66
N LYS A 170 10.01 -21.07 -6.76
CA LYS A 170 10.75 -21.55 -7.93
C LYS A 170 9.93 -21.39 -9.21
N GLU A 171 8.65 -21.76 -9.19
CA GLU A 171 7.82 -21.73 -10.41
C GLU A 171 7.63 -20.30 -10.96
N ILE A 172 7.41 -19.33 -10.06
CA ILE A 172 7.33 -17.92 -10.45
C ILE A 172 8.71 -17.36 -10.83
N GLY A 173 9.77 -17.82 -10.17
CA GLY A 173 11.15 -17.49 -10.51
C GLY A 173 11.51 -17.91 -11.93
N ASP A 174 11.24 -19.18 -12.28
CA ASP A 174 11.45 -19.74 -13.61
C ASP A 174 10.66 -18.95 -14.68
N ALA A 175 9.42 -18.57 -14.37
CA ALA A 175 8.57 -17.75 -15.24
C ALA A 175 9.06 -16.30 -15.45
N LEU A 176 9.81 -15.76 -14.49
CA LEU A 176 10.35 -14.41 -14.53
C LEU A 176 11.84 -14.37 -14.91
N GLY A 177 12.52 -15.52 -14.94
CA GLY A 177 13.96 -15.61 -15.17
C GLY A 177 14.79 -15.17 -13.96
N ILE A 178 14.29 -15.37 -12.73
CA ILE A 178 14.96 -14.98 -11.47
C ILE A 178 15.07 -16.18 -10.53
N PRO A 179 16.04 -16.19 -9.60
CA PRO A 179 16.13 -17.26 -8.59
C PRO A 179 14.88 -17.31 -7.70
N PRO A 180 14.63 -18.46 -7.03
CA PRO A 180 13.60 -18.54 -6.00
C PRO A 180 13.89 -17.56 -4.85
N ILE A 181 12.84 -17.14 -4.17
CA ILE A 181 12.88 -16.27 -3.00
C ILE A 181 13.69 -16.94 -1.89
N SER A 182 14.90 -16.44 -1.66
CA SER A 182 15.77 -16.87 -0.56
C SER A 182 15.83 -15.78 0.52
N GLY A 183 15.46 -16.14 1.75
CA GLY A 183 15.38 -15.19 2.87
C GLY A 183 13.97 -14.66 3.15
N ARG A 184 13.74 -14.22 4.40
CA ARG A 184 12.48 -13.63 4.84
C ARG A 184 12.74 -12.26 5.45
N TYR A 185 12.21 -11.21 4.84
CA TYR A 185 12.16 -9.89 5.46
C TYR A 185 11.09 -9.90 6.55
N ARG A 186 11.52 -9.97 7.82
CA ARG A 186 10.62 -9.89 8.98
C ARG A 186 10.59 -8.46 9.51
N VAL A 187 9.42 -7.84 9.49
CA VAL A 187 9.21 -6.44 9.92
C VAL A 187 8.98 -6.32 11.44
N SER A 188 8.67 -7.41 12.16
CA SER A 188 8.44 -7.35 13.62
C SER A 188 8.72 -8.68 14.31
N GLN A 189 9.31 -8.63 15.52
CA GLN A 189 9.65 -9.79 16.36
C GLN A 189 8.80 -9.89 17.65
N ASN A 190 7.82 -9.01 17.87
CA ASN A 190 7.10 -8.95 19.14
C ASN A 190 6.26 -10.21 19.40
N THR A 191 6.26 -10.67 20.65
CA THR A 191 5.39 -11.73 21.17
C THR A 191 4.09 -11.12 21.70
N VAL A 192 2.98 -11.84 21.60
CA VAL A 192 1.67 -11.42 22.13
C VAL A 192 1.05 -12.59 22.88
N ASP A 193 0.28 -12.28 23.92
CA ASP A 193 -0.54 -13.27 24.62
C ASP A 193 -1.78 -13.60 23.78
N LEU A 194 -2.04 -14.89 23.58
CA LEU A 194 -3.18 -15.38 22.81
C LEU A 194 -4.35 -15.81 23.70
N GLU A 195 -4.22 -15.72 25.02
CA GLU A 195 -5.30 -16.02 25.98
C GLU A 195 -5.91 -17.42 25.79
N GLY A 196 -5.05 -18.39 25.41
CA GLY A 196 -5.43 -19.77 25.18
C GLY A 196 -6.18 -20.05 23.87
N ILE A 197 -6.32 -19.07 22.96
CA ILE A 197 -6.91 -19.29 21.63
C ILE A 197 -6.07 -20.29 20.85
N LYS A 198 -6.74 -21.31 20.33
CA LYS A 198 -6.17 -22.40 19.54
C LYS A 198 -6.48 -22.23 18.05
N PRO A 199 -5.78 -22.95 17.15
CA PRO A 199 -6.08 -22.92 15.73
C PRO A 199 -7.53 -23.25 15.40
N GLU A 200 -8.12 -24.22 16.09
CA GLU A 200 -9.50 -24.69 15.87
C GLU A 200 -10.52 -23.56 16.05
N ASP A 201 -10.32 -22.68 17.05
CA ASP A 201 -11.18 -21.52 17.31
C ASP A 201 -11.22 -20.55 16.11
N VAL A 202 -10.10 -20.46 15.37
CA VAL A 202 -9.99 -19.62 14.17
C VAL A 202 -10.60 -20.32 12.95
N TYR A 203 -10.37 -21.63 12.81
CA TYR A 203 -10.87 -22.43 11.70
C TYR A 203 -12.39 -22.55 11.69
N GLU A 204 -13.00 -22.86 12.83
CA GLU A 204 -14.47 -22.97 12.98
C GLU A 204 -15.18 -21.66 12.60
N ARG A 205 -14.55 -20.53 12.90
CA ARG A 205 -15.11 -19.20 12.62
C ARG A 205 -14.89 -18.78 11.17
N SER A 206 -13.92 -19.36 10.46
CA SER A 206 -13.57 -19.05 9.06
C SER A 206 -13.33 -20.33 8.23
N PRO A 207 -14.37 -21.18 8.06
CA PRO A 207 -14.22 -22.50 7.44
C PRO A 207 -13.73 -22.42 5.99
N VAL A 208 -14.16 -21.41 5.23
CA VAL A 208 -13.75 -21.26 3.82
C VAL A 208 -12.29 -20.85 3.71
N ASP A 209 -11.79 -20.00 4.62
CA ASP A 209 -10.35 -19.66 4.68
C ASP A 209 -9.50 -20.89 5.01
N PHE A 210 -9.99 -21.77 5.89
CA PHE A 210 -9.30 -23.01 6.21
C PHE A 210 -9.29 -23.99 5.03
N ARG A 211 -10.44 -24.22 4.39
CA ARG A 211 -10.57 -25.05 3.18
C ARG A 211 -9.70 -24.55 2.03
N LEU A 212 -9.67 -23.23 1.82
CA LEU A 212 -8.76 -22.59 0.86
C LEU A 212 -7.30 -22.92 1.17
N TYR A 213 -6.89 -22.79 2.44
CA TYR A 213 -5.53 -23.12 2.85
C TYR A 213 -5.18 -24.60 2.62
N GLU A 214 -6.06 -25.53 3.00
CA GLU A 214 -5.85 -26.96 2.80
C GLU A 214 -5.60 -27.31 1.32
N GLU A 215 -6.41 -26.75 0.42
CA GLU A 215 -6.28 -27.03 -1.00
C GLU A 215 -5.01 -26.42 -1.60
N VAL A 216 -4.62 -25.20 -1.21
CA VAL A 216 -3.31 -24.66 -1.62
C VAL A 216 -2.16 -25.48 -1.06
N ALA A 217 -2.29 -26.03 0.16
CA ALA A 217 -1.28 -26.89 0.76
C ALA A 217 -1.13 -28.23 0.00
N LYS A 218 -2.23 -28.85 -0.44
CA LYS A 218 -2.22 -30.04 -1.31
C LYS A 218 -1.52 -29.74 -2.64
N ARG A 219 -1.93 -28.65 -3.30
CA ARG A 219 -1.30 -28.19 -4.54
C ARG A 219 0.20 -27.96 -4.37
N ALA A 220 0.60 -27.34 -3.26
CA ALA A 220 2.01 -27.12 -2.91
C ALA A 220 2.80 -28.42 -2.71
N ALA A 221 2.14 -29.50 -2.29
CA ALA A 221 2.73 -30.82 -2.11
C ALA A 221 2.75 -31.66 -3.40
N GLY A 222 2.21 -31.14 -4.51
CA GLY A 222 2.05 -31.89 -5.77
C GLY A 222 0.89 -32.90 -5.72
N GLU A 223 0.00 -32.78 -4.74
CA GLU A 223 -1.22 -33.58 -4.64
C GLU A 223 -2.33 -32.95 -5.47
N LYS A 224 -3.29 -33.78 -5.92
CA LYS A 224 -4.48 -33.30 -6.63
C LYS A 224 -5.27 -32.35 -5.73
N SER A 225 -5.54 -31.15 -6.24
CA SER A 225 -6.26 -30.11 -5.51
C SER A 225 -7.49 -29.62 -6.27
N ALA A 226 -8.51 -29.19 -5.54
CA ALA A 226 -9.62 -28.42 -6.11
C ALA A 226 -9.18 -27.05 -6.65
N LEU A 227 -7.93 -26.63 -6.40
CA LEU A 227 -7.34 -25.35 -6.82
C LEU A 227 -6.22 -25.50 -7.86
N ASP A 228 -6.14 -26.67 -8.50
CA ASP A 228 -5.26 -26.88 -9.65
C ASP A 228 -5.55 -25.85 -10.75
N TYR A 229 -4.48 -25.35 -11.38
CA TYR A 229 -4.58 -24.21 -12.29
C TYR A 229 -5.37 -24.54 -13.56
N ASP A 230 -6.39 -23.75 -13.84
CA ASP A 230 -7.21 -23.84 -15.05
C ASP A 230 -6.92 -22.66 -16.00
N ASP A 231 -5.94 -22.87 -16.90
CA ASP A 231 -5.51 -21.88 -17.90
C ASP A 231 -6.64 -21.55 -18.89
N ALA A 232 -7.44 -22.55 -19.29
CA ALA A 232 -8.52 -22.35 -20.26
C ALA A 232 -9.62 -21.46 -19.67
N LEU A 233 -10.06 -21.76 -18.44
CA LEU A 233 -11.02 -20.94 -17.71
C LEU A 233 -10.47 -19.52 -17.50
N PHE A 234 -9.22 -19.37 -17.05
CA PHE A 234 -8.65 -18.05 -16.84
C PHE A 234 -8.61 -17.21 -18.13
N ARG A 235 -8.20 -17.79 -19.26
CA ARG A 235 -8.18 -17.08 -20.55
C ARG A 235 -9.58 -16.65 -20.99
N GLU A 236 -10.58 -17.50 -20.79
CA GLU A 236 -11.98 -17.17 -21.06
C GLU A 236 -12.44 -15.98 -20.22
N ARG A 237 -12.25 -16.04 -18.89
CA ARG A 237 -12.66 -14.98 -17.95
C ARG A 237 -11.90 -13.68 -18.20
N LEU A 238 -10.60 -13.73 -18.47
CA LEU A 238 -9.78 -12.54 -18.79
C LEU A 238 -10.31 -11.82 -20.05
N LYS A 239 -10.72 -12.57 -21.09
CA LYS A 239 -11.34 -12.00 -22.29
C LYS A 239 -12.66 -11.31 -21.94
N GLY A 240 -13.48 -11.94 -21.10
CA GLY A 240 -14.72 -11.35 -20.58
C GLY A 240 -14.47 -10.04 -19.83
N ILE A 241 -13.51 -10.02 -18.88
CA ILE A 241 -13.12 -8.84 -18.11
C ILE A 241 -12.72 -7.69 -19.02
N LYS A 242 -11.80 -7.93 -19.97
CA LYS A 242 -11.31 -6.90 -20.91
C LYS A 242 -12.38 -6.37 -21.85
N LYS A 243 -13.38 -7.19 -22.20
CA LYS A 243 -14.52 -6.75 -23.00
C LYS A 243 -15.50 -5.91 -22.17
N SER A 244 -15.69 -6.27 -20.90
CA SER A 244 -16.69 -5.65 -20.01
C SER A 244 -16.24 -4.33 -19.37
N ILE A 245 -14.94 -4.09 -19.25
CA ILE A 245 -14.39 -2.89 -18.60
C ILE A 245 -13.59 -2.12 -19.63
N SER A 246 -14.11 -0.96 -20.05
CA SER A 246 -13.37 -0.07 -20.94
C SER A 246 -12.22 0.60 -20.19
N ARG A 247 -11.20 1.04 -20.94
CA ARG A 247 -10.08 1.79 -20.35
C ARG A 247 -10.52 3.11 -19.71
N LYS A 248 -11.54 3.76 -20.27
CA LYS A 248 -12.09 5.02 -19.74
C LYS A 248 -12.71 4.79 -18.36
N GLU A 249 -13.60 3.81 -18.24
CA GLU A 249 -14.22 3.43 -16.96
C GLU A 249 -13.16 3.02 -15.94
N ALA A 250 -12.13 2.29 -16.37
CA ALA A 250 -11.05 1.88 -15.49
C ALA A 250 -10.29 3.08 -14.88
N ILE A 251 -10.04 4.13 -15.67
CA ILE A 251 -9.41 5.37 -15.20
C ILE A 251 -10.35 6.11 -14.24
N GLU A 252 -11.62 6.28 -14.59
CA GLU A 252 -12.62 6.95 -13.74
C GLU A 252 -12.71 6.26 -12.37
N ASP A 253 -12.81 4.94 -12.36
CA ASP A 253 -12.82 4.16 -11.12
C ASP A 253 -11.51 4.29 -10.34
N ALA A 254 -10.36 4.44 -11.00
CA ALA A 254 -9.08 4.61 -10.32
C ALA A 254 -9.06 5.90 -9.52
N TYR A 255 -9.55 6.98 -10.11
CA TYR A 255 -9.66 8.28 -9.47
C TYR A 255 -10.80 8.36 -8.45
N ASN A 256 -11.91 7.65 -8.65
CA ASN A 256 -12.97 7.50 -7.64
C ASN A 256 -12.46 6.83 -6.37
N ASN A 257 -11.79 5.68 -6.51
CA ASN A 257 -11.20 4.97 -5.37
C ASN A 257 -10.10 5.79 -4.69
N PHE A 258 -9.28 6.49 -5.47
CA PHE A 258 -8.26 7.38 -4.93
C PHE A 258 -8.88 8.57 -4.17
N ALA A 259 -9.95 9.18 -4.67
CA ALA A 259 -10.68 10.24 -3.97
C ALA A 259 -11.28 9.75 -2.64
N LEU A 260 -11.86 8.55 -2.61
CA LEU A 260 -12.34 7.92 -1.36
C LEU A 260 -11.19 7.68 -0.37
N PHE A 261 -10.02 7.26 -0.85
CA PHE A 261 -8.83 7.10 -0.02
C PHE A 261 -8.36 8.45 0.54
N LEU A 262 -8.23 9.49 -0.30
CA LEU A 262 -7.87 10.85 0.14
C LEU A 262 -8.84 11.36 1.21
N ARG A 263 -10.15 11.19 0.98
CA ARG A 263 -11.23 11.58 1.90
C ARG A 263 -11.12 10.94 3.27
N SER A 264 -10.86 9.64 3.31
CA SER A 264 -10.75 8.88 4.56
C SER A 264 -9.45 9.16 5.33
N ASN A 265 -8.48 9.80 4.70
CA ASN A 265 -7.19 10.14 5.30
C ASN A 265 -6.97 11.65 5.49
N GLY A 266 -7.96 12.49 5.19
CA GLY A 266 -7.87 13.94 5.34
C GLY A 266 -6.85 14.57 4.38
N LYS A 267 -6.72 14.03 3.16
CA LYS A 267 -5.75 14.49 2.14
C LYS A 267 -6.42 15.14 0.93
N THR A 268 -7.72 15.40 0.98
CA THR A 268 -8.42 15.97 -0.17
C THR A 268 -7.99 17.41 -0.45
N ALA A 269 -7.80 18.22 0.60
CA ALA A 269 -7.35 19.61 0.44
C ALA A 269 -5.97 19.72 -0.23
N SER A 270 -4.99 18.91 0.20
CA SER A 270 -3.64 18.90 -0.39
C SER A 270 -3.67 18.39 -1.84
N ALA A 271 -4.51 17.40 -2.15
CA ALA A 271 -4.68 16.93 -3.53
C ALA A 271 -5.29 17.99 -4.45
N LYS A 272 -6.32 18.73 -3.98
CA LYS A 272 -6.90 19.86 -4.73
C LYS A 272 -5.89 20.98 -4.96
N LEU A 273 -5.11 21.32 -3.93
CA LEU A 273 -4.03 22.29 -4.05
C LEU A 273 -2.99 21.84 -5.08
N HIS A 274 -2.63 20.56 -5.08
CA HIS A 274 -1.69 20.01 -6.06
C HIS A 274 -2.21 20.12 -7.49
N ILE A 275 -3.49 19.79 -7.73
CA ILE A 275 -4.13 19.95 -9.06
C ILE A 275 -4.07 21.42 -9.48
N ALA A 276 -4.50 22.34 -8.61
CA ALA A 276 -4.52 23.77 -8.91
C ALA A 276 -3.12 24.31 -9.25
N LEU A 277 -2.09 23.93 -8.49
CA LEU A 277 -0.71 24.37 -8.71
C LEU A 277 -0.05 23.70 -9.93
N SER A 278 -0.49 22.49 -10.31
CA SER A 278 0.03 21.80 -11.49
C SER A 278 -0.45 22.40 -12.82
N GLY A 279 -1.54 23.19 -12.80
CA GLY A 279 -2.17 23.74 -14.00
C GLY A 279 -2.83 22.69 -14.91
N LYS A 280 -2.75 21.40 -14.58
CA LYS A 280 -3.33 20.29 -15.35
C LYS A 280 -4.75 20.02 -14.82
N THR A 281 -5.76 20.42 -15.59
CA THR A 281 -7.15 20.03 -15.34
C THR A 281 -7.57 18.98 -16.36
N ALA A 282 -8.27 17.95 -15.89
CA ALA A 282 -8.79 16.87 -16.72
C ALA A 282 -10.01 16.27 -16.01
N PRO A 283 -11.03 15.77 -16.74
CA PRO A 283 -12.24 15.20 -16.14
C PRO A 283 -11.98 14.07 -15.12
N LYS A 284 -10.88 13.33 -15.29
CA LYS A 284 -10.44 12.31 -14.33
C LYS A 284 -10.20 12.84 -12.91
N PHE A 285 -9.98 14.15 -12.74
CA PHE A 285 -9.79 14.77 -11.43
C PHE A 285 -11.11 15.19 -10.76
N ASP A 286 -12.23 15.18 -11.47
CA ASP A 286 -13.55 15.57 -10.94
C ASP A 286 -13.93 14.82 -9.66
N PRO A 287 -13.66 13.51 -9.51
CA PRO A 287 -13.90 12.81 -8.25
C PRO A 287 -13.16 13.44 -7.07
N ILE A 288 -11.93 13.90 -7.26
CA ILE A 288 -11.12 14.55 -6.21
C ILE A 288 -11.64 15.97 -5.95
N LEU A 289 -11.91 16.74 -7.02
CA LEU A 289 -12.34 18.13 -6.94
C LEU A 289 -13.72 18.28 -6.25
N ASN A 290 -14.62 17.32 -6.49
CA ASN A 290 -15.97 17.29 -5.91
C ASN A 290 -16.04 16.58 -4.56
N THR A 291 -14.98 15.88 -4.15
CA THR A 291 -14.93 15.24 -2.84
C THR A 291 -14.61 16.26 -1.75
N GLN A 292 -15.22 16.10 -0.58
CA GLN A 292 -14.83 16.78 0.65
C GLN A 292 -14.37 15.72 1.66
N ASP A 293 -13.35 16.07 2.45
CA ASP A 293 -12.88 15.21 3.53
C ASP A 293 -14.04 14.87 4.48
N ARG A 294 -14.07 13.65 5.01
CA ARG A 294 -15.18 13.20 5.86
C ARG A 294 -15.10 13.93 7.21
N ALA A 295 -16.16 14.62 7.62
CA ALA A 295 -16.29 15.34 8.89
C ALA A 295 -16.23 14.46 10.17
N HIS A 296 -15.38 13.46 10.23
CA HIS A 296 -15.07 12.74 11.46
C HIS A 296 -13.64 13.14 11.81
N ASP A 297 -13.52 13.95 12.86
CA ASP A 297 -12.31 14.59 13.43
C ASP A 297 -11.77 15.90 12.82
N HIS A 298 -12.34 16.47 11.75
CA HIS A 298 -11.84 17.74 11.18
C HIS A 298 -12.04 19.00 12.03
N ASP A 299 -12.85 18.93 13.08
CA ASP A 299 -13.05 20.04 14.02
C ASP A 299 -12.12 19.99 15.24
N THR A 300 -11.06 19.19 15.19
CA THR A 300 -9.98 19.23 16.18
C THR A 300 -8.77 19.97 15.61
N ALA A 301 -8.10 20.77 16.45
CA ALA A 301 -6.87 21.47 16.07
C ALA A 301 -5.84 20.54 15.39
N PHE A 302 -5.77 19.27 15.81
CA PHE A 302 -4.88 18.25 15.23
C PHE A 302 -5.20 17.87 13.79
N ALA A 303 -6.48 17.78 13.40
CA ALA A 303 -6.85 17.48 12.03
C ALA A 303 -6.54 18.66 11.10
N VAL A 304 -6.80 19.89 11.56
CA VAL A 304 -6.38 21.10 10.85
C VAL A 304 -4.86 21.15 10.73
N ALA A 305 -4.12 20.84 11.79
CA ALA A 305 -2.66 20.77 11.78
C ALA A 305 -2.13 19.79 10.72
N ARG A 306 -2.71 18.58 10.64
CA ARG A 306 -2.36 17.59 9.62
C ARG A 306 -2.63 18.10 8.20
N THR A 307 -3.77 18.73 7.97
CA THR A 307 -4.11 19.29 6.65
C THR A 307 -3.12 20.37 6.24
N GLU A 308 -2.79 21.29 7.15
CA GLU A 308 -1.79 22.34 6.91
C GLU A 308 -0.40 21.73 6.63
N PHE A 309 0.02 20.71 7.37
CA PHE A 309 1.25 19.98 7.08
C PHE A 309 1.26 19.38 5.67
N GLU A 310 0.19 18.71 5.26
CA GLU A 310 0.08 18.11 3.91
C GLU A 310 0.06 19.18 2.81
N MET A 311 -0.59 20.34 3.04
CA MET A 311 -0.53 21.49 2.13
C MET A 311 0.87 22.10 2.05
N GLY A 312 1.58 22.19 3.17
CA GLY A 312 2.98 22.63 3.23
C GLY A 312 3.89 21.74 2.37
N ASN A 313 3.70 20.41 2.44
CA ASN A 313 4.41 19.46 1.58
C ASN A 313 4.12 19.68 0.09
N VAL A 314 2.87 20.00 -0.27
CA VAL A 314 2.50 20.33 -1.65
C VAL A 314 3.17 21.62 -2.12
N TYR A 315 3.20 22.67 -1.31
CA TYR A 315 3.91 23.90 -1.64
C TYR A 315 5.43 23.68 -1.78
N MET A 316 6.04 22.84 -0.94
CA MET A 316 7.44 22.45 -1.08
C MET A 316 7.73 21.74 -2.40
N ARG A 317 6.85 20.82 -2.82
CA ARG A 317 6.95 20.13 -4.12
C ARG A 317 6.85 21.08 -5.30
N HIS A 318 6.04 22.14 -5.18
CA HIS A 318 5.86 23.17 -6.20
C HIS A 318 6.84 24.35 -6.08
N HIS A 319 7.95 24.19 -5.34
CA HIS A 319 8.97 25.22 -5.14
C HIS A 319 8.43 26.56 -4.60
N ARG A 320 7.42 26.51 -3.71
CA ARG A 320 6.83 27.68 -3.04
C ARG A 320 7.12 27.68 -1.54
N PRO A 321 8.40 27.76 -1.11
CA PRO A 321 8.75 27.61 0.31
C PRO A 321 8.11 28.68 1.21
N LYS A 322 7.91 29.92 0.75
CA LYS A 322 7.24 30.95 1.57
C LYS A 322 5.82 30.56 1.99
N LEU A 323 5.04 29.96 1.08
CA LEU A 323 3.70 29.46 1.39
C LEU A 323 3.77 28.19 2.26
N ALA A 324 4.72 27.31 1.97
CA ALA A 324 4.94 26.11 2.78
C ALA A 324 5.27 26.44 4.24
N ARG A 325 6.11 27.46 4.47
CA ARG A 325 6.46 27.96 5.80
C ARG A 325 5.21 28.32 6.60
N ALA A 326 4.32 29.14 6.03
CA ALA A 326 3.08 29.54 6.69
C ALA A 326 2.20 28.34 7.08
N CYS A 327 2.09 27.35 6.19
CA CYS A 327 1.40 26.10 6.48
C CYS A 327 2.06 25.30 7.62
N PHE A 328 3.38 25.13 7.59
CA PHE A 328 4.08 24.39 8.66
C PHE A 328 4.02 25.12 10.01
N GLU A 329 4.19 26.44 10.04
CA GLU A 329 4.04 27.25 11.25
C GLU A 329 2.62 27.14 11.84
N LYS A 330 1.59 27.17 10.99
CA LYS A 330 0.20 26.94 11.42
C LYS A 330 -0.05 25.51 11.91
N ALA A 331 0.55 24.51 11.27
CA ALA A 331 0.47 23.13 11.74
C ALA A 331 1.10 22.98 13.13
N ILE A 332 2.27 23.59 13.36
CA ILE A 332 2.99 23.57 14.63
C ILE A 332 2.24 24.35 15.72
N SER A 333 1.59 25.47 15.40
CA SER A 333 0.83 26.23 16.41
C SER A 333 -0.40 25.46 16.91
N LEU A 334 -1.00 24.64 16.06
CA LEU A 334 -2.15 23.80 16.39
C LEU A 334 -1.74 22.45 16.99
N TRP A 335 -0.55 21.94 16.64
CA TRP A 335 0.03 20.72 17.17
C TRP A 335 1.54 20.92 17.42
N PRO A 336 1.92 21.42 18.62
CA PRO A 336 3.31 21.76 18.94
C PRO A 336 4.30 20.60 18.81
N ASP A 337 3.87 19.38 19.10
CA ASP A 337 4.70 18.16 19.06
C ASP A 337 4.64 17.45 17.70
N HIS A 338 4.08 18.09 16.66
CA HIS A 338 4.02 17.50 15.31
C HIS A 338 5.41 17.46 14.67
N LEU A 339 6.18 16.42 15.01
CA LEU A 339 7.55 16.19 14.54
C LEU A 339 7.73 16.42 13.03
N GLN A 340 6.87 15.81 12.21
CA GLN A 340 6.96 15.94 10.75
C GLN A 340 6.72 17.36 10.23
N ALA A 341 5.88 18.17 10.90
CA ALA A 341 5.66 19.57 10.51
C ALA A 341 6.89 20.44 10.85
N ARG A 342 7.57 20.15 11.97
CA ARG A 342 8.83 20.81 12.33
C ARG A 342 9.96 20.45 11.38
N ILE A 343 10.09 19.18 11.00
CA ILE A 343 11.02 18.74 9.96
C ILE A 343 10.71 19.44 8.62
N GLY A 344 9.42 19.55 8.28
CA GLY A 344 8.95 20.33 7.13
C GLY A 344 9.38 21.81 7.20
N LEU A 345 9.23 22.45 8.36
CA LEU A 345 9.65 23.83 8.59
C LEU A 345 11.18 23.98 8.47
N GLY A 346 11.97 23.09 9.06
CA GLY A 346 13.43 23.10 8.94
C GLY A 346 13.90 23.01 7.48
N ASN A 347 13.35 22.06 6.72
CA ASN A 347 13.60 21.92 5.29
C ASN A 347 13.17 23.18 4.49
N CYS A 348 12.06 23.79 4.88
CA CYS A 348 11.56 25.01 4.26
C CYS A 348 12.52 26.19 4.50
N LEU A 349 12.97 26.38 5.74
CA LEU A 349 13.91 27.44 6.12
C LEU A 349 15.26 27.28 5.43
N ILE A 350 15.75 26.05 5.26
CA ILE A 350 16.94 25.76 4.43
C ILE A 350 16.75 26.24 3.00
N ARG A 351 15.60 25.95 2.37
CA ARG A 351 15.32 26.42 0.99
C ARG A 351 15.18 27.93 0.90
N LEU A 352 14.80 28.59 2.00
CA LEU A 352 14.75 30.04 2.12
C LEU A 352 16.11 30.65 2.51
N GLN A 353 17.14 29.84 2.74
CA GLN A 353 18.46 30.25 3.23
C GLN A 353 18.44 30.93 4.61
N GLU A 354 17.42 30.63 5.42
CA GLU A 354 17.29 31.10 6.81
C GLU A 354 17.89 30.06 7.78
N TYR A 355 19.22 29.86 7.69
CA TYR A 355 19.91 28.73 8.33
C TYR A 355 19.88 28.77 9.86
N GLU A 356 20.00 29.94 10.47
CA GLU A 356 19.99 30.11 11.94
C GLU A 356 18.65 29.64 12.51
N LYS A 357 17.53 30.08 11.91
CA LYS A 357 16.20 29.64 12.33
C LYS A 357 15.97 28.15 12.08
N ALA A 358 16.55 27.63 11.00
CA ALA A 358 16.46 26.20 10.70
C ALA A 358 17.20 25.37 11.76
N LYS A 359 18.35 25.86 12.25
CA LYS A 359 19.10 25.27 13.36
C LYS A 359 18.27 25.26 14.64
N ASP A 360 17.63 26.38 15.00
CA ASP A 360 16.77 26.48 16.19
C ASP A 360 15.64 25.43 16.16
N VAL A 361 15.04 25.19 14.98
CA VAL A 361 13.99 24.19 14.80
C VAL A 361 14.53 22.77 15.01
N VAL A 362 15.73 22.47 14.49
CA VAL A 362 16.36 21.14 14.61
C VAL A 362 16.81 20.87 16.04
N GLU A 363 17.40 21.86 16.72
CA GLU A 363 17.76 21.78 18.15
C GLU A 363 16.52 21.50 19.00
N TYR A 364 15.40 22.18 18.74
CA TYR A 364 14.15 21.90 19.43
C TYR A 364 13.67 20.46 19.24
N ILE A 365 13.77 19.90 18.03
CA ILE A 365 13.38 18.50 17.77
C ILE A 365 14.23 17.56 18.63
N ILE A 366 15.55 17.73 18.61
CA ILE A 366 16.50 16.86 19.31
C ILE A 366 16.35 17.00 20.83
N GLU A 367 16.15 18.21 21.34
CA GLU A 367 16.06 18.44 22.79
C GLU A 367 14.70 18.08 23.39
N LYS A 368 13.61 18.33 22.67
CA LYS A 368 12.24 18.32 23.26
C LYS A 368 11.34 17.22 22.74
N ILE A 369 11.58 16.68 21.54
CA ILE A 369 10.67 15.74 20.90
C ILE A 369 11.31 14.36 20.79
N ASP A 370 12.42 14.26 20.08
CA ASP A 370 13.07 12.99 19.77
C ASP A 370 14.59 13.19 19.58
N PRO A 371 15.40 12.95 20.62
CA PRO A 371 16.86 13.09 20.56
C PRO A 371 17.55 12.19 19.55
N LYS A 372 16.89 11.11 19.09
CA LYS A 372 17.46 10.14 18.15
C LYS A 372 16.85 10.25 16.76
N ASN A 373 16.16 11.36 16.47
CA ASN A 373 15.51 11.52 15.20
C ASN A 373 16.52 11.62 14.05
N GLU A 374 16.63 10.57 13.23
CA GLU A 374 17.62 10.48 12.15
C GLU A 374 17.50 11.64 11.14
N GLN A 375 16.27 12.06 10.82
CA GLN A 375 16.04 13.17 9.89
C GLN A 375 16.53 14.51 10.45
N ALA A 376 16.23 14.79 11.72
CA ALA A 376 16.71 16.01 12.38
C ALA A 376 18.24 16.01 12.51
N LEU A 377 18.86 14.88 12.88
CA LEU A 377 20.31 14.73 12.96
C LEU A 377 20.99 14.93 11.60
N HIS A 378 20.39 14.41 10.52
CA HIS A 378 20.87 14.64 9.15
C HIS A 378 20.77 16.11 8.74
N LEU A 379 19.66 16.80 9.06
CA LEU A 379 19.55 18.25 8.84
C LEU A 379 20.61 19.02 9.63
N MET A 380 20.92 18.58 10.86
CA MET A 380 21.98 19.18 11.68
C MET A 380 23.38 19.06 11.05
N ASP A 381 23.70 17.89 10.50
CA ASP A 381 24.95 17.65 9.77
C ASP A 381 25.06 18.49 8.47
N GLN A 382 23.93 18.77 7.81
CA GLN A 382 23.91 19.69 6.67
C GLN A 382 24.28 21.13 7.07
N PHE A 383 23.94 21.56 8.30
CA PHE A 383 24.31 22.88 8.80
C PHE A 383 25.79 22.98 9.17
N SER A 384 26.34 21.99 9.88
CA SER A 384 27.76 22.02 10.28
C SER A 384 28.70 22.05 9.07
N LYS A 385 28.34 21.35 7.98
CA LYS A 385 29.10 21.36 6.71
C LYS A 385 28.84 22.60 5.85
N GLY A 386 27.73 23.30 6.06
CA GLY A 386 27.37 24.53 5.35
C GLY A 386 28.05 25.78 5.94
N SER A 387 28.17 25.86 7.27
CA SER A 387 28.86 26.95 7.97
C SER A 387 30.34 27.03 7.63
N ASP A 388 31.00 25.89 7.40
CA ASP A 388 32.41 25.82 7.01
C ASP A 388 32.67 26.38 5.59
N LYS A 389 31.64 26.40 4.72
CA LYS A 389 31.75 26.98 3.37
C LYS A 389 31.48 28.48 3.33
N GLN A 390 30.67 29.02 4.23
CA GLN A 390 30.45 30.46 4.33
C GLN A 390 31.61 31.20 4.99
N THR A 391 32.30 30.57 5.95
CA THR A 391 33.54 31.12 6.53
C THR A 391 34.70 31.11 5.54
N ALA A 392 34.74 30.15 4.61
CA ALA A 392 35.78 30.07 3.57
C ALA A 392 35.55 30.98 2.35
N ALA A 393 34.31 31.44 2.09
CA ALA A 393 33.98 32.33 0.98
C ALA A 393 33.94 33.82 1.37
N GLY A 394 34.00 34.12 2.68
CA GLY A 394 34.07 35.47 3.24
C GLY A 394 35.46 35.88 3.72
N ALA A 395 36.48 35.06 3.45
CA ALA A 395 37.91 35.35 3.65
C ALA A 395 38.59 35.43 2.29
#